data_AF-A0A7E4V4N9-F1
#
_entry.id   AF-A0A7E4V4N9-F1
#
_cell.length_a   1.000
_cell.length_b   1.000
_cell.length_c   1.000
_cell.angle_alpha   90.00
_cell.angle_beta   90.00
_cell.angle_gamma   90.00
#
_symmetry.space_group_name_H-M   'P 1'
#
loop_
_entity.id
_entity.type
_entity.pdbx_description
1 polymer ?
#
loop_
_entity_poly.entity_id
_entity_poly.type
_entity_poly.pdbx_seq_one_letter_code
_entity_poly.pdbx_strand_id
1 'polypeptide(L)'
;MQRYGCLLVAAVILGSFIGPGNSVYVPLPARFADHCIIDDGVDLYKPELQYQIPWFTVNLDDDPYVRFQEIATIYKANIKDLIQVIKDLILPIIPDGLQIVHSFFGGIEQLLPNPYRDEIRGIADAAEMDVSEVVLYNIFYEIFTVCTSIIAQDATGHIYHARNLDFGLFLGWNATTHDWLISQHLRKMVVNINWVRNGKIVFVSNNFAGFVGIYNGMKKGAFTVTANERFDALGGYVGIIRWLVGLEPEGRWMTWLTRETLEQKNTYAEALEHLSNTEMLSPVYYILIRQFQCMKMIRMGGTCFRRTMTPMTRSCFWMTAGRQGIRACGNWARKMLDLLVFSTSSLPKPISTN
;
A
#
# COMPACT_ATOMS: atom_id res chain seq x y z
N MET A 1 2.69 -30.40 2.17
CA MET A 1 2.39 -29.10 1.51
C MET A 1 2.68 -27.89 2.41
N GLN A 2 2.16 -27.82 3.65
CA GLN A 2 2.42 -26.69 4.58
C GLN A 2 3.91 -26.35 4.86
N ARG A 3 4.78 -27.36 4.98
CA ARG A 3 6.22 -27.12 5.20
C ARG A 3 6.90 -26.42 4.02
N TYR A 4 6.47 -26.69 2.79
CA TYR A 4 7.07 -26.11 1.58
C TYR A 4 6.60 -24.65 1.33
N GLY A 5 5.36 -24.30 1.69
CA GLY A 5 4.86 -22.92 1.60
C GLY A 5 5.55 -21.95 2.56
N CYS A 6 5.80 -22.38 3.82
CA CYS A 6 6.58 -21.58 4.77
C CYS A 6 8.05 -21.43 4.34
N LEU A 7 8.63 -22.47 3.73
CA LEU A 7 9.97 -22.43 3.15
C LEU A 7 10.05 -21.47 1.96
N LEU A 8 9.00 -21.31 1.14
CA LEU A 8 8.98 -20.36 0.03
C LEU A 8 8.88 -18.91 0.52
N VAL A 9 7.99 -18.62 1.49
CA VAL A 9 7.94 -17.26 2.09
C VAL A 9 9.29 -16.93 2.71
N ALA A 10 9.88 -17.87 3.44
CA ALA A 10 11.23 -17.72 3.99
C ALA A 10 12.30 -17.61 2.89
N ALA A 11 12.23 -18.34 1.79
CA ALA A 11 13.23 -18.34 0.71
C ALA A 11 13.10 -17.14 -0.23
N VAL A 12 11.90 -16.59 -0.44
CA VAL A 12 11.70 -15.29 -1.10
C VAL A 12 12.25 -14.18 -0.20
N ILE A 13 11.95 -14.22 1.10
CA ILE A 13 12.51 -13.27 2.08
C ILE A 13 14.04 -13.40 2.13
N LEU A 14 14.59 -14.61 2.24
CA LEU A 14 16.03 -14.87 2.37
C LEU A 14 16.80 -14.69 1.05
N GLY A 15 16.23 -15.07 -0.09
CA GLY A 15 16.79 -14.87 -1.41
C GLY A 15 16.88 -13.40 -1.81
N SER A 16 15.99 -12.55 -1.27
CA SER A 16 16.10 -11.08 -1.36
C SER A 16 17.37 -10.53 -0.70
N PHE A 17 17.98 -11.27 0.23
CA PHE A 17 19.21 -10.87 0.94
C PHE A 17 20.47 -11.58 0.44
N ILE A 18 20.34 -12.61 -0.41
CA ILE A 18 21.45 -13.46 -0.84
C ILE A 18 21.47 -13.52 -2.37
N GLY A 19 21.89 -12.41 -3.00
CA GLY A 19 22.43 -12.47 -4.35
C GLY A 19 23.84 -13.07 -4.31
N PRO A 20 24.25 -13.91 -5.28
CA PRO A 20 25.63 -14.40 -5.35
C PRO A 20 26.59 -13.20 -5.41
N GLY A 21 27.57 -13.23 -4.52
CA GLY A 21 28.47 -12.12 -4.24
C GLY A 21 29.13 -11.56 -5.49
N ASN A 22 28.84 -10.28 -5.73
CA ASN A 22 29.82 -9.27 -6.10
C ASN A 22 29.23 -7.95 -5.61
N SER A 23 29.62 -7.52 -4.42
CA SER A 23 29.32 -6.17 -3.94
C SER A 23 30.04 -5.17 -4.84
N VAL A 24 29.37 -4.73 -5.90
CA VAL A 24 29.86 -3.65 -6.75
C VAL A 24 29.66 -2.36 -5.97
N TYR A 25 30.77 -1.67 -5.65
CA TYR A 25 30.68 -0.31 -5.17
C TYR A 25 30.08 0.54 -6.28
N VAL A 26 28.90 1.08 -6.03
CA VAL A 26 28.21 1.97 -6.94
C VAL A 26 28.28 3.38 -6.35
N PRO A 27 29.04 4.31 -6.97
CA PRO A 27 29.06 5.70 -6.51
C PRO A 27 27.66 6.28 -6.73
N LEU A 28 26.96 6.55 -5.63
CA LEU A 28 25.65 7.19 -5.71
C LEU A 28 25.84 8.66 -6.15
N PRO A 29 25.09 9.14 -7.15
CA PRO A 29 25.26 10.51 -7.65
C PRO A 29 24.92 11.54 -6.57
N ALA A 30 25.81 12.52 -6.37
CA ALA A 30 25.50 13.73 -5.59
C ALA A 30 24.40 14.54 -6.30
N ARG A 31 23.51 15.25 -5.59
CA ARG A 31 23.54 15.62 -4.17
C ARG A 31 22.45 14.89 -3.38
N PHE A 32 22.87 14.13 -2.37
CA PHE A 32 21.99 13.80 -1.26
C PHE A 32 21.83 15.06 -0.40
N ALA A 33 20.62 15.63 -0.36
CA ALA A 33 20.29 16.72 0.54
C ALA A 33 19.73 16.12 1.83
N ASP A 34 20.52 16.20 2.90
CA ASP A 34 20.13 15.88 4.28
C ASP A 34 19.36 17.02 4.95
N HIS A 35 19.28 18.18 4.31
CA HIS A 35 18.55 19.36 4.74
C HIS A 35 17.20 19.56 4.03
N CYS A 36 16.38 20.49 4.54
CA CYS A 36 15.11 20.85 3.93
C CYS A 36 15.34 21.63 2.64
N ILE A 37 14.93 21.09 1.50
CA ILE A 37 15.16 21.69 0.18
C ILE A 37 14.47 23.05 -0.02
N ILE A 38 13.43 23.32 0.77
CA ILE A 38 12.74 24.61 0.75
C ILE A 38 13.66 25.72 1.32
N ASP A 39 14.57 25.37 2.22
CA ASP A 39 15.53 26.33 2.80
C ASP A 39 16.53 26.83 1.73
N ASP A 40 16.74 26.07 0.66
CA ASP A 40 17.53 26.48 -0.51
C ASP A 40 16.72 27.31 -1.53
N GLY A 41 15.46 27.63 -1.22
CA GLY A 41 14.53 28.25 -2.17
C GLY A 41 14.08 27.32 -3.30
N VAL A 42 14.26 26.00 -3.16
CA VAL A 42 13.84 25.02 -4.17
C VAL A 42 12.46 24.48 -3.80
N ASP A 43 11.43 24.98 -4.49
CA ASP A 43 10.08 24.41 -4.46
C ASP A 43 9.94 23.34 -5.56
N LEU A 44 9.74 22.09 -5.15
CA LEU A 44 9.48 20.96 -6.05
C LEU A 44 7.98 20.67 -6.23
N TYR A 45 7.11 21.38 -5.52
CA TYR A 45 5.67 21.18 -5.65
C TYR A 45 5.19 21.68 -7.00
N LYS A 46 4.66 20.74 -7.78
CA LYS A 46 4.15 20.97 -9.13
C LYS A 46 2.70 20.51 -9.19
N PRO A 47 1.73 21.41 -8.98
CA PRO A 47 0.32 21.03 -8.90
C PRO A 47 -0.18 20.36 -10.19
N GLU A 48 0.41 20.66 -11.34
CA GLU A 48 0.09 20.04 -12.63
C GLU A 48 0.39 18.53 -12.69
N LEU A 49 1.31 18.02 -11.86
CA LEU A 49 1.63 16.59 -11.83
C LEU A 49 0.46 15.76 -11.31
N GLN A 50 -0.48 16.35 -10.56
CA GLN A 50 -1.68 15.66 -10.08
C GLN A 50 -2.55 15.11 -11.24
N TYR A 51 -2.42 15.69 -12.44
CA TYR A 51 -3.18 15.29 -13.63
C TYR A 51 -2.49 14.18 -14.43
N GLN A 52 -1.26 13.80 -14.08
CA GLN A 52 -0.54 12.72 -14.77
C GLN A 52 -1.02 11.34 -14.35
N ILE A 53 -1.64 11.22 -13.16
CA ILE A 53 -2.18 9.95 -12.67
C ILE A 53 -3.62 9.80 -13.15
N PRO A 54 -3.92 8.79 -13.97
CA PRO A 54 -5.25 8.61 -14.54
C PRO A 54 -6.28 8.24 -13.48
N TRP A 55 -7.52 8.65 -13.72
CA TRP A 55 -8.67 8.37 -12.87
C TRP A 55 -9.55 7.29 -13.49
N PHE A 56 -9.95 6.33 -12.68
CA PHE A 56 -10.91 5.28 -13.02
C PHE A 56 -12.10 5.31 -12.07
N THR A 57 -13.20 4.70 -12.49
CA THR A 57 -14.38 4.51 -11.64
C THR A 57 -14.50 3.02 -11.33
N VAL A 58 -14.62 2.69 -10.05
CA VAL A 58 -14.99 1.35 -9.60
C VAL A 58 -16.36 1.45 -8.96
N ASN A 59 -17.35 0.80 -9.57
CA ASN A 59 -18.71 0.78 -9.05
C ASN A 59 -18.91 -0.41 -8.09
N LEU A 60 -19.17 -0.11 -6.83
CA LEU A 60 -19.38 -1.07 -5.76
C LEU A 60 -20.75 -1.79 -5.84
N ASP A 61 -21.66 -1.32 -6.70
CA ASP A 61 -22.92 -2.02 -6.99
C ASP A 61 -22.74 -3.14 -8.01
N ASP A 62 -21.66 -3.11 -8.80
CA ASP A 62 -21.36 -4.15 -9.77
C ASP A 62 -20.91 -5.43 -9.06
N ASP A 63 -21.05 -6.56 -9.76
CA ASP A 63 -20.50 -7.83 -9.30
C ASP A 63 -18.99 -7.68 -9.03
N PRO A 64 -18.48 -8.13 -7.86
CA PRO A 64 -17.05 -8.06 -7.54
C PRO A 64 -16.13 -8.50 -8.68
N TYR A 65 -16.51 -9.54 -9.42
CA TYR A 65 -15.71 -10.09 -10.51
C TYR A 65 -15.48 -9.10 -11.67
N VAL A 66 -16.36 -8.12 -11.90
CA VAL A 66 -16.21 -7.18 -13.03
C VAL A 66 -15.60 -5.84 -12.64
N ARG A 67 -15.58 -5.50 -11.35
CA ARG A 67 -15.22 -4.16 -10.83
C ARG A 67 -13.89 -3.60 -11.30
N PHE A 68 -12.90 -4.48 -11.48
CA PHE A 68 -11.53 -4.10 -11.83
C PHE A 68 -11.14 -4.46 -13.27
N GLN A 69 -12.04 -5.03 -14.07
CA GLN A 69 -11.70 -5.56 -15.39
C GLN A 69 -11.23 -4.47 -16.36
N GLU A 70 -11.82 -3.27 -16.31
CA GLU A 70 -11.36 -2.13 -17.14
C GLU A 70 -9.89 -1.78 -16.83
N ILE A 71 -9.59 -1.55 -15.56
CA ILE A 71 -8.23 -1.21 -15.09
C ILE A 71 -7.26 -2.35 -15.44
N ALA A 72 -7.64 -3.60 -15.15
CA ALA A 72 -6.80 -4.77 -15.41
C ALA A 72 -6.53 -4.96 -16.91
N THR A 73 -7.51 -4.70 -17.78
CA THR A 73 -7.36 -4.79 -19.24
C THR A 73 -6.38 -3.72 -19.76
N ILE A 74 -6.53 -2.48 -19.31
CA ILE A 74 -5.66 -1.36 -19.72
C ILE A 74 -4.22 -1.59 -19.27
N TYR A 75 -4.03 -2.03 -18.03
CA TYR A 75 -2.70 -2.25 -17.43
C TYR A 75 -2.19 -3.69 -17.58
N LYS A 76 -2.83 -4.51 -18.40
CA LYS A 76 -2.51 -5.93 -18.57
C LYS A 76 -1.03 -6.19 -18.80
N ALA A 77 -0.41 -5.45 -19.72
CA ALA A 77 1.01 -5.58 -20.01
C ALA A 77 1.87 -5.23 -18.78
N ASN A 78 1.55 -4.13 -18.09
CA ASN A 78 2.30 -3.70 -16.90
C ASN A 78 2.19 -4.71 -15.74
N ILE A 79 1.01 -5.30 -15.51
CA ILE A 79 0.81 -6.32 -14.48
C ILE A 79 1.63 -7.57 -14.83
N LYS A 80 1.60 -8.02 -16.10
CA LYS A 80 2.40 -9.16 -16.57
C LYS A 80 3.89 -8.89 -16.41
N ASP A 81 4.37 -7.72 -16.81
CA ASP A 81 5.77 -7.33 -16.70
C ASP A 81 6.24 -7.35 -15.24
N LEU A 82 5.42 -6.82 -14.32
CA LEU A 82 5.74 -6.82 -12.90
C LEU A 82 5.88 -8.24 -12.35
N ILE A 83 4.94 -9.13 -12.67
CA ILE A 83 5.03 -10.54 -12.28
C ILE A 83 6.23 -11.22 -12.93
N GLN A 84 6.55 -10.88 -14.17
CA GLN A 84 7.73 -11.42 -14.85
C GLN A 84 9.03 -11.02 -14.11
N VAL A 85 9.15 -9.77 -13.65
CA VAL A 85 10.29 -9.37 -12.82
C VAL A 85 10.38 -10.21 -11.54
N ILE A 86 9.26 -10.49 -10.87
CA ILE A 86 9.24 -11.36 -9.68
C ILE A 86 9.72 -12.78 -10.05
N LYS A 87 9.25 -13.34 -11.16
CA LYS A 87 9.67 -14.67 -11.65
C LYS A 87 11.16 -14.70 -11.96
N ASP A 88 11.68 -13.68 -12.62
CA ASP A 88 13.09 -13.58 -12.99
C ASP A 88 14.02 -13.46 -11.78
N LEU A 89 13.51 -12.91 -10.66
CA LEU A 89 14.23 -12.88 -9.38
C LEU A 89 14.18 -14.21 -8.63
N ILE A 90 13.06 -14.93 -8.69
CA ILE A 90 12.84 -16.16 -7.91
C ILE A 90 13.39 -17.41 -8.62
N LEU A 91 13.09 -17.58 -9.91
CA LEU A 91 13.35 -18.84 -10.64
C LEU A 91 14.83 -19.24 -10.71
N PRO A 92 15.80 -18.31 -10.85
CA PRO A 92 17.21 -18.68 -10.81
C PRO A 92 17.67 -19.26 -9.47
N ILE A 93 17.00 -18.88 -8.38
CA ILE A 93 17.32 -19.32 -7.00
C ILE A 93 16.51 -20.57 -6.65
N ILE A 94 15.26 -20.63 -7.11
CA ILE A 94 14.30 -21.70 -6.83
C ILE A 94 13.68 -22.13 -8.17
N PRO A 95 14.27 -23.12 -8.87
CA PRO A 95 13.81 -23.53 -10.20
C PRO A 95 12.35 -24.00 -10.23
N ASP A 96 11.86 -24.64 -9.17
CA ASP A 96 10.46 -25.06 -9.03
C ASP A 96 9.54 -23.95 -8.48
N GLY A 97 10.03 -22.71 -8.38
CA GLY A 97 9.35 -21.59 -7.74
C GLY A 97 7.94 -21.35 -8.28
N LEU A 98 7.74 -21.47 -9.59
CA LEU A 98 6.43 -21.33 -10.22
C LEU A 98 5.44 -22.40 -9.77
N GLN A 99 5.85 -23.67 -9.70
CA GLN A 99 4.97 -24.75 -9.25
C GLN A 99 4.56 -24.55 -7.80
N ILE A 100 5.49 -24.06 -6.96
CA ILE A 100 5.21 -23.75 -5.57
C ILE A 100 4.26 -22.56 -5.47
N VAL A 101 4.46 -21.52 -6.29
CA VAL A 101 3.55 -20.36 -6.36
C VAL A 101 2.15 -20.83 -6.73
N HIS A 102 1.98 -21.59 -7.82
CA HIS A 102 0.67 -22.06 -8.27
C HIS A 102 0.00 -22.96 -7.22
N SER A 103 0.74 -23.89 -6.64
CA SER A 103 0.19 -24.81 -5.63
C SER A 103 -0.20 -24.10 -4.35
N PHE A 104 0.65 -23.18 -3.86
CA PHE A 104 0.44 -22.51 -2.59
C PHE A 104 -0.58 -21.37 -2.72
N PHE A 105 -0.35 -20.44 -3.64
CA PHE A 105 -1.22 -19.27 -3.80
C PHE A 105 -2.55 -19.63 -4.48
N GLY A 106 -2.60 -20.67 -5.33
CA GLY A 106 -3.88 -21.23 -5.80
C GLY A 106 -4.73 -21.82 -4.67
N GLY A 107 -4.10 -22.40 -3.64
CA GLY A 107 -4.82 -22.80 -2.42
C GLY A 107 -5.30 -21.63 -1.58
N ILE A 108 -4.50 -20.55 -1.52
CA ILE A 108 -4.84 -19.33 -0.77
C ILE A 108 -6.04 -18.61 -1.37
N GLU A 109 -6.11 -18.55 -2.70
CA GLU A 109 -7.19 -17.93 -3.45
C GLU A 109 -8.58 -18.32 -2.92
N GLN A 110 -8.81 -19.61 -2.68
CA GLN A 110 -10.09 -20.13 -2.17
C GLN A 110 -10.41 -19.68 -0.74
N LEU A 111 -9.38 -19.40 0.06
CA LEU A 111 -9.50 -18.91 1.44
C LEU A 111 -9.77 -17.41 1.51
N LEU A 112 -9.54 -16.66 0.43
CA LEU A 112 -9.76 -15.22 0.44
C LEU A 112 -11.26 -14.90 0.59
N PRO A 113 -11.62 -13.95 1.47
CA PRO A 113 -13.00 -13.54 1.64
C PRO A 113 -13.49 -12.72 0.44
N ASN A 114 -14.81 -12.77 0.21
CA ASN A 114 -15.46 -11.84 -0.71
C ASN A 114 -15.55 -10.44 -0.07
N PRO A 115 -15.45 -9.35 -0.86
CA PRO A 115 -15.42 -9.32 -2.33
C PRO A 115 -14.04 -9.54 -2.97
N TYR A 116 -12.96 -9.58 -2.18
CA TYR A 116 -11.58 -9.54 -2.69
C TYR A 116 -11.22 -10.73 -3.57
N ARG A 117 -11.68 -11.93 -3.21
CA ARG A 117 -11.43 -13.14 -4.02
C ARG A 117 -11.95 -12.98 -5.44
N ASP A 118 -13.21 -12.60 -5.58
CA ASP A 118 -13.85 -12.51 -6.90
C ASP A 118 -13.29 -11.32 -7.70
N GLU A 119 -12.95 -10.20 -7.05
CA GLU A 119 -12.22 -9.11 -7.70
C GLU A 119 -10.83 -9.54 -8.21
N ILE A 120 -10.09 -10.34 -7.43
CA ILE A 120 -8.78 -10.89 -7.85
C ILE A 120 -8.95 -11.86 -9.03
N ARG A 121 -9.98 -12.70 -9.03
CA ARG A 121 -10.31 -13.57 -10.18
C ARG A 121 -10.61 -12.74 -11.42
N GLY A 122 -11.43 -11.72 -11.29
CA GLY A 122 -11.76 -10.79 -12.36
C GLY A 122 -10.54 -10.10 -12.97
N ILE A 123 -9.60 -9.68 -12.12
CA ILE A 123 -8.31 -9.12 -12.55
C ILE A 123 -7.49 -10.17 -13.30
N ALA A 124 -7.39 -11.40 -12.79
CA ALA A 124 -6.62 -12.47 -13.41
C ALA A 124 -7.13 -12.79 -14.81
N ASP A 125 -8.45 -12.90 -14.98
CA ASP A 125 -9.05 -13.20 -16.27
C ASP A 125 -8.90 -12.04 -17.26
N ALA A 126 -9.13 -10.79 -16.84
CA ALA A 126 -8.94 -9.61 -17.69
C ALA A 126 -7.46 -9.38 -18.06
N ALA A 127 -6.54 -9.71 -17.16
CA ALA A 127 -5.11 -9.65 -17.43
C ALA A 127 -4.61 -10.89 -18.21
N GLU A 128 -5.42 -11.93 -18.41
CA GLU A 128 -5.01 -13.24 -18.96
C GLU A 128 -3.78 -13.80 -18.22
N MET A 129 -3.93 -13.95 -16.90
CA MET A 129 -2.91 -14.46 -15.99
C MET A 129 -3.50 -15.56 -15.11
N ASP A 130 -2.63 -16.41 -14.58
CA ASP A 130 -3.05 -17.37 -13.57
C ASP A 130 -3.44 -16.64 -12.28
N VAL A 131 -4.58 -17.01 -11.68
CA VAL A 131 -5.09 -16.35 -10.48
C VAL A 131 -4.10 -16.41 -9.31
N SER A 132 -3.29 -17.47 -9.22
CA SER A 132 -2.28 -17.61 -8.16
C SER A 132 -1.20 -16.53 -8.24
N GLU A 133 -0.89 -16.03 -9.43
CA GLU A 133 0.07 -14.94 -9.63
C GLU A 133 -0.50 -13.59 -9.20
N VAL A 134 -1.80 -13.37 -9.45
CA VAL A 134 -2.50 -12.15 -9.01
C VAL A 134 -2.72 -12.16 -7.50
N VAL A 135 -2.95 -13.35 -6.90
CA VAL A 135 -2.96 -13.53 -5.44
C VAL A 135 -1.59 -13.22 -4.85
N LEU A 136 -0.50 -13.75 -5.44
CA LEU A 136 0.86 -13.41 -5.01
C LEU A 136 1.08 -11.90 -5.01
N TYR A 137 0.70 -11.23 -6.10
CA TYR A 137 0.79 -9.77 -6.21
C TYR A 137 0.05 -9.05 -5.08
N ASN A 138 -1.20 -9.43 -4.79
CA ASN A 138 -2.01 -8.79 -3.75
C ASN A 138 -1.52 -9.07 -2.33
N ILE A 139 -0.89 -10.23 -2.08
CA ILE A 139 -0.30 -10.56 -0.78
C ILE A 139 1.05 -9.87 -0.60
N PHE A 140 1.82 -9.69 -1.67
CA PHE A 140 3.17 -9.13 -1.60
C PHE A 140 3.19 -7.70 -1.04
N TYR A 141 2.17 -6.91 -1.35
CA TYR A 141 2.00 -5.57 -0.80
C TYR A 141 1.93 -5.56 0.73
N GLU A 142 1.36 -6.58 1.34
CA GLU A 142 1.09 -6.64 2.79
C GLU A 142 2.33 -6.93 3.65
N ILE A 143 3.51 -7.09 3.03
CA ILE A 143 4.73 -7.55 3.70
C ILE A 143 5.93 -6.62 3.46
N PHE A 144 5.95 -5.82 2.38
CA PHE A 144 7.16 -5.11 1.93
C PHE A 144 6.97 -3.65 1.56
N THR A 145 6.26 -2.87 2.39
CA THR A 145 6.12 -1.42 2.19
C THR A 145 6.92 -0.61 3.19
N VAL A 146 7.44 0.53 2.73
CA VAL A 146 7.94 1.62 3.56
C VAL A 146 7.11 2.85 3.22
N CYS A 147 6.87 3.68 4.23
CA CYS A 147 5.81 4.68 4.19
C CYS A 147 6.17 5.87 5.08
N THR A 148 6.01 7.08 4.56
CA THR A 148 6.00 8.32 5.33
C THR A 148 4.64 8.98 5.23
N SER A 149 4.03 9.36 6.35
CA SER A 149 2.74 10.06 6.38
C SER A 149 2.82 11.30 7.26
N ILE A 150 2.21 12.39 6.79
CA ILE A 150 2.27 13.71 7.41
C ILE A 150 0.85 14.26 7.55
N ILE A 151 0.58 14.79 8.73
CA ILE A 151 -0.57 15.62 9.02
C ILE A 151 -0.07 17.02 9.40
N ALA A 152 -0.59 18.03 8.72
CA ALA A 152 -0.35 19.42 9.05
C ALA A 152 -1.67 20.19 9.17
N GLN A 153 -1.68 21.21 10.01
CA GLN A 153 -2.78 22.16 10.13
C GLN A 153 -2.23 23.56 9.86
N ASP A 154 -2.87 24.33 8.98
CA ASP A 154 -2.51 25.72 8.75
C ASP A 154 -3.06 26.66 9.86
N ALA A 155 -2.68 27.94 9.80
CA ALA A 155 -3.11 28.94 10.76
C ALA A 155 -4.63 29.20 10.76
N THR A 156 -5.33 28.84 9.68
CA THR A 156 -6.79 28.99 9.54
C THR A 156 -7.57 27.74 9.96
N GLY A 157 -6.86 26.66 10.34
CA GLY A 157 -7.46 25.40 10.75
C GLY A 157 -7.75 24.42 9.61
N HIS A 158 -7.26 24.69 8.39
CA HIS A 158 -7.30 23.69 7.33
C HIS A 158 -6.29 22.59 7.60
N ILE A 159 -6.71 21.36 7.31
CA ILE A 159 -5.92 20.16 7.52
C ILE A 159 -5.40 19.64 6.19
N TYR A 160 -4.11 19.33 6.17
CA TYR A 160 -3.42 18.65 5.07
C TYR A 160 -3.01 17.26 5.54
N HIS A 161 -3.35 16.25 4.74
CA HIS A 161 -2.85 14.89 4.91
C HIS A 161 -2.12 14.51 3.62
N ALA A 162 -0.82 14.23 3.76
CA ALA A 162 0.06 13.86 2.67
C ALA A 162 0.85 12.61 3.04
N ARG A 163 1.32 11.87 2.03
CA ARG A 163 2.14 10.69 2.24
C ARG A 163 3.07 10.41 1.06
N ASN A 164 4.12 9.63 1.31
CA ASN A 164 4.91 8.91 0.31
C ASN A 164 4.73 7.41 0.54
N LEU A 165 4.54 6.64 -0.54
CA LEU A 165 4.47 5.18 -0.54
C LEU A 165 5.68 4.60 -1.27
N ASP A 166 6.45 3.80 -0.55
CA ASP A 166 7.73 3.29 -1.02
C ASP A 166 7.61 1.77 -1.09
N PHE A 167 7.48 1.26 -2.32
CA PHE A 167 7.23 -0.16 -2.55
C PHE A 167 8.18 -0.72 -3.59
N GLY A 168 8.51 -2.01 -3.46
CA GLY A 168 9.46 -2.70 -4.34
C GLY A 168 10.93 -2.49 -3.97
N LEU A 169 11.21 -1.96 -2.78
CA LEU A 169 12.58 -1.81 -2.29
C LEU A 169 13.23 -3.18 -2.13
N PHE A 170 14.52 -3.27 -2.43
CA PHE A 170 15.35 -4.47 -2.28
C PHE A 170 15.03 -5.63 -3.25
N LEU A 171 14.20 -5.40 -4.27
CA LEU A 171 13.81 -6.43 -5.24
C LEU A 171 14.27 -6.06 -6.64
N GLY A 172 15.35 -6.71 -7.07
CA GLY A 172 16.00 -6.47 -8.36
C GLY A 172 16.68 -5.12 -8.40
N TRP A 173 18.00 -5.09 -8.18
CA TRP A 173 18.78 -3.85 -8.29
C TRP A 173 19.25 -3.63 -9.73
N ASN A 174 18.91 -2.49 -10.31
CA ASN A 174 19.51 -2.05 -11.57
C ASN A 174 20.73 -1.17 -11.27
N ALA A 175 21.93 -1.72 -11.46
CA ALA A 175 23.19 -1.02 -11.19
C ALA A 175 23.44 0.18 -12.13
N THR A 176 22.79 0.23 -13.29
CA THR A 176 22.94 1.31 -14.28
C THR A 176 22.02 2.49 -13.98
N THR A 177 20.75 2.23 -13.67
CA THR A 177 19.77 3.30 -13.37
C THR A 177 19.71 3.68 -11.89
N HIS A 178 20.41 2.92 -11.04
CA HIS A 178 20.42 3.04 -9.59
C HIS A 178 19.01 3.03 -9.00
N ASP A 179 18.19 2.08 -9.43
CA ASP A 179 16.78 1.98 -9.03
C ASP A 179 16.35 0.52 -8.93
N TRP A 180 15.31 0.28 -8.13
CA TRP A 180 14.75 -1.05 -7.94
C TRP A 180 13.82 -1.39 -9.11
N LEU A 181 13.95 -2.60 -9.66
CA LEU A 181 13.17 -3.03 -10.82
C LEU A 181 11.67 -3.03 -10.47
N ILE A 182 11.30 -3.63 -9.34
CA ILE A 182 9.90 -3.65 -8.90
C ILE A 182 9.34 -2.22 -8.75
N SER A 183 10.06 -1.32 -8.07
CA SER A 183 9.65 0.09 -7.95
C SER A 183 9.45 0.80 -9.30
N GLN A 184 10.29 0.53 -10.30
CA GLN A 184 10.15 1.12 -11.64
C GLN A 184 8.87 0.66 -12.36
N HIS A 185 8.50 -0.61 -12.23
CA HIS A 185 7.27 -1.12 -12.84
C HIS A 185 6.03 -0.58 -12.13
N LEU A 186 6.06 -0.52 -10.79
CA LEU A 186 4.95 -0.03 -9.98
C LEU A 186 4.57 1.42 -10.27
N ARG A 187 5.54 2.31 -10.49
CA ARG A 187 5.27 3.72 -10.85
C ARG A 187 4.42 3.86 -12.11
N LYS A 188 4.53 2.91 -13.05
CA LYS A 188 3.74 2.91 -14.29
C LYS A 188 2.31 2.40 -14.08
N MET A 189 1.98 1.90 -12.91
CA MET A 189 0.70 1.27 -12.59
C MET A 189 -0.11 2.07 -11.57
N VAL A 190 0.35 3.26 -11.20
CA VAL A 190 -0.33 4.13 -10.24
C VAL A 190 -1.61 4.68 -10.87
N VAL A 191 -2.73 4.50 -10.18
CA VAL A 191 -4.06 4.95 -10.62
C VAL A 191 -4.80 5.63 -9.47
N ASN A 192 -5.66 6.58 -9.80
CA ASN A 192 -6.64 7.12 -8.87
C ASN A 192 -8.00 6.47 -9.14
N ILE A 193 -8.74 6.17 -8.08
CA ILE A 193 -10.03 5.47 -8.18
C ILE A 193 -11.12 6.29 -7.49
N ASN A 194 -12.18 6.56 -8.23
CA ASN A 194 -13.48 6.99 -7.72
C ASN A 194 -14.30 5.75 -7.37
N TRP A 195 -14.55 5.53 -6.09
CA TRP A 195 -15.36 4.41 -5.62
C TRP A 195 -16.82 4.84 -5.54
N VAL A 196 -17.65 4.27 -6.40
CA VAL A 196 -19.05 4.69 -6.58
C VAL A 196 -19.99 3.65 -5.98
N ARG A 197 -21.07 4.11 -5.34
CA ARG A 197 -22.19 3.28 -4.89
C ARG A 197 -23.47 4.07 -5.05
N ASN A 198 -24.51 3.45 -5.57
CA ASN A 198 -25.78 4.07 -5.94
C ASN A 198 -25.57 5.35 -6.77
N GLY A 199 -24.65 5.30 -7.74
CA GLY A 199 -24.31 6.44 -8.61
C GLY A 199 -23.59 7.61 -7.93
N LYS A 200 -23.13 7.47 -6.68
CA LYS A 200 -22.41 8.52 -5.95
C LYS A 200 -21.02 8.07 -5.52
N ILE A 201 -20.04 8.96 -5.60
CA ILE A 201 -18.70 8.71 -5.05
C ILE A 201 -18.80 8.59 -3.52
N VAL A 202 -18.46 7.43 -2.98
CA VAL A 202 -18.41 7.13 -1.55
C VAL A 202 -17.07 7.60 -0.97
N PHE A 203 -15.98 7.32 -1.68
CA PHE A 203 -14.63 7.75 -1.31
C PHE A 203 -13.72 7.72 -2.56
N VAL A 204 -12.53 8.29 -2.44
CA VAL A 204 -11.48 8.22 -3.47
C VAL A 204 -10.22 7.60 -2.88
N SER A 205 -9.45 6.92 -3.72
CA SER A 205 -8.15 6.37 -3.32
C SER A 205 -7.12 6.54 -4.43
N ASN A 206 -5.86 6.44 -4.04
CA ASN A 206 -4.78 6.14 -4.96
C ASN A 206 -4.33 4.69 -4.76
N ASN A 207 -4.05 4.01 -5.85
CA ASN A 207 -3.89 2.57 -5.88
C ASN A 207 -2.91 2.15 -6.99
N PHE A 208 -2.59 0.86 -7.04
CA PHE A 208 -1.91 0.24 -8.17
C PHE A 208 -2.89 -0.60 -8.98
N ALA A 209 -2.76 -0.58 -10.30
CA ALA A 209 -3.52 -1.46 -11.16
C ALA A 209 -3.30 -2.93 -10.76
N GLY A 210 -4.41 -3.69 -10.65
CA GLY A 210 -4.43 -5.08 -10.19
C GLY A 210 -4.36 -5.30 -8.67
N PHE A 211 -4.30 -4.23 -7.85
CA PHE A 211 -4.32 -4.32 -6.39
C PHE A 211 -5.71 -3.96 -5.84
N VAL A 212 -6.33 -4.87 -5.09
CA VAL A 212 -7.71 -4.68 -4.57
C VAL A 212 -7.76 -4.02 -3.19
N GLY A 213 -6.63 -3.98 -2.50
CA GLY A 213 -6.48 -3.30 -1.22
C GLY A 213 -6.33 -1.79 -1.36
N ILE A 214 -6.36 -1.07 -0.23
CA ILE A 214 -6.14 0.38 -0.19
C ILE A 214 -5.14 0.74 0.91
N TYR A 215 -4.05 1.42 0.54
CA TYR A 215 -3.15 2.04 1.51
C TYR A 215 -3.62 3.41 1.97
N ASN A 216 -4.27 4.15 1.07
CA ASN A 216 -4.62 5.53 1.33
C ASN A 216 -5.86 5.96 0.57
N GLY A 217 -6.72 6.69 1.26
CA GLY A 217 -7.93 7.22 0.67
C GLY A 217 -8.57 8.33 1.49
N MET A 218 -9.56 8.95 0.84
CA MET A 218 -10.31 10.08 1.37
C MET A 218 -11.80 9.82 1.20
N LYS A 219 -12.55 9.91 2.31
CA LYS A 219 -14.00 10.08 2.28
C LYS A 219 -14.30 11.56 2.52
N LYS A 220 -14.79 12.25 1.48
CA LYS A 220 -15.01 13.70 1.48
C LYS A 220 -15.89 14.12 2.67
N GLY A 221 -15.46 15.16 3.39
CA GLY A 221 -16.19 15.68 4.56
C GLY A 221 -16.19 14.80 5.81
N ALA A 222 -15.66 13.58 5.72
CA ALA A 222 -15.61 12.64 6.84
C ALA A 222 -14.19 12.48 7.38
N PHE A 223 -13.29 11.80 6.65
CA PHE A 223 -11.93 11.53 7.10
C PHE A 223 -11.01 11.15 5.95
N THR A 224 -9.71 11.16 6.23
CA THR A 224 -8.67 10.58 5.37
C THR A 224 -7.85 9.60 6.17
N VAL A 225 -7.35 8.55 5.50
CA VAL A 225 -6.56 7.50 6.12
C VAL A 225 -5.36 7.16 5.26
N THR A 226 -4.22 6.93 5.89
CA THR A 226 -3.04 6.29 5.29
C THR A 226 -2.57 5.15 6.19
N ALA A 227 -2.13 4.04 5.59
CA ALA A 227 -1.63 2.86 6.28
C ALA A 227 -0.12 2.71 6.04
N ASN A 228 0.64 2.62 7.13
CA ASN A 228 2.09 2.45 7.11
C ASN A 228 2.44 1.13 7.79
N GLU A 229 3.27 0.32 7.13
CA GLU A 229 3.80 -0.93 7.68
C GLU A 229 4.43 -0.71 9.06
N ARG A 230 4.39 -1.74 9.91
CA ARG A 230 5.13 -1.73 11.16
C ARG A 230 5.86 -3.06 11.36
N PHE A 231 7.18 -2.98 11.25
CA PHE A 231 8.04 -4.12 11.49
C PHE A 231 8.07 -4.50 12.98
N ASP A 232 7.84 -5.78 13.24
CA ASP A 232 7.98 -6.40 14.55
C ASP A 232 8.51 -7.83 14.39
N ALA A 233 9.14 -8.37 15.45
CA ALA A 233 9.76 -9.70 15.45
C ALA A 233 8.73 -10.83 15.39
N LEU A 234 7.45 -10.53 15.62
CA LEU A 234 6.30 -11.41 15.37
C LEU A 234 5.29 -10.68 14.47
N GLY A 235 5.78 -10.16 13.34
CA GLY A 235 5.01 -9.32 12.41
C GLY A 235 4.11 -10.10 11.44
N GLY A 236 3.85 -9.51 10.27
CA GLY A 236 2.85 -10.00 9.31
C GLY A 236 3.00 -11.46 8.86
N TYR A 237 4.23 -11.97 8.74
CA TYR A 237 4.45 -13.38 8.35
C TYR A 237 3.87 -14.37 9.36
N VAL A 238 3.90 -14.06 10.66
CA VAL A 238 3.31 -14.91 11.70
C VAL A 238 1.79 -14.90 11.57
N GLY A 239 1.19 -13.72 11.41
CA GLY A 239 -0.26 -13.60 11.26
C GLY A 239 -0.77 -14.28 9.99
N ILE A 240 -0.06 -14.14 8.86
CA ILE A 240 -0.40 -14.86 7.62
C ILE A 240 -0.35 -16.37 7.85
N ILE A 241 0.69 -16.90 8.51
CA ILE A 241 0.76 -18.35 8.81
C ILE A 241 -0.42 -18.77 9.69
N ARG A 242 -0.73 -18.02 10.76
CA ARG A 242 -1.85 -18.31 11.68
C ARG A 242 -3.20 -18.27 10.97
N TRP A 243 -3.40 -17.33 10.06
CA TRP A 243 -4.57 -17.26 9.20
C TRP A 243 -4.67 -18.48 8.29
N LEU A 244 -3.58 -18.85 7.61
CA LEU A 244 -3.53 -20.02 6.70
C LEU A 244 -3.82 -21.35 7.40
N VAL A 245 -3.45 -21.49 8.67
CA VAL A 245 -3.72 -22.71 9.46
C VAL A 245 -5.06 -22.64 10.22
N GLY A 246 -5.85 -21.59 10.02
CA GLY A 246 -7.16 -21.42 10.65
C GLY A 246 -7.13 -21.06 12.14
N LEU A 247 -5.98 -20.62 12.67
CA LEU A 247 -5.87 -20.16 14.07
C LEU A 247 -6.41 -18.73 14.26
N GLU A 248 -6.36 -17.90 13.21
CA GLU A 248 -6.88 -16.53 13.21
C GLU A 248 -7.70 -16.25 11.94
N PRO A 249 -8.79 -17.00 11.68
CA PRO A 249 -9.53 -16.92 10.41
C PRO A 249 -10.20 -15.56 10.19
N GLU A 250 -10.52 -14.85 11.27
CA GLU A 250 -11.16 -13.52 11.24
C GLU A 250 -10.16 -12.35 11.16
N GLY A 251 -8.86 -12.64 11.19
CA GLY A 251 -7.82 -11.62 11.12
C GLY A 251 -7.88 -10.87 9.79
N ARG A 252 -7.87 -9.53 9.85
CA ARG A 252 -7.96 -8.68 8.66
C ARG A 252 -6.59 -8.33 8.10
N TRP A 253 -6.53 -8.30 6.77
CA TRP A 253 -5.41 -7.74 6.04
C TRP A 253 -5.42 -6.22 6.14
N MET A 254 -4.25 -5.60 6.18
CA MET A 254 -4.09 -4.20 6.52
C MET A 254 -4.78 -3.28 5.51
N THR A 255 -4.56 -3.54 4.22
CA THR A 255 -5.10 -2.68 3.16
C THR A 255 -6.59 -2.94 2.92
N TRP A 256 -7.05 -4.15 3.23
CA TRP A 256 -8.46 -4.52 3.17
C TRP A 256 -9.27 -3.87 4.28
N LEU A 257 -8.75 -3.87 5.52
CA LEU A 257 -9.39 -3.16 6.62
C LEU A 257 -9.48 -1.64 6.36
N THR A 258 -8.46 -1.07 5.70
CA THR A 258 -8.49 0.34 5.25
C THR A 258 -9.62 0.57 4.26
N ARG A 259 -9.76 -0.31 3.26
CA ARG A 259 -10.83 -0.26 2.27
C ARG A 259 -12.21 -0.41 2.91
N GLU A 260 -12.40 -1.43 3.74
CA GLU A 260 -13.65 -1.66 4.49
C GLU A 260 -14.04 -0.42 5.30
N THR A 261 -13.06 0.21 5.95
CA THR A 261 -13.29 1.43 6.73
C THR A 261 -13.78 2.58 5.84
N LEU A 262 -13.11 2.83 4.72
CA LEU A 262 -13.52 3.86 3.76
C LEU A 262 -14.88 3.56 3.13
N GLU A 263 -15.20 2.29 2.89
CA GLU A 263 -16.46 1.88 2.31
C GLU A 263 -17.62 2.01 3.30
N GLN A 264 -17.45 1.53 4.53
CA GLN A 264 -18.54 1.30 5.48
C GLN A 264 -18.72 2.41 6.52
N LYS A 265 -17.66 3.15 6.89
CA LYS A 265 -17.72 4.13 7.98
C LYS A 265 -17.91 5.53 7.42
N ASN A 266 -18.76 6.32 8.06
CA ASN A 266 -19.17 7.64 7.55
C ASN A 266 -18.68 8.79 8.42
N THR A 267 -18.15 8.49 9.61
CA THR A 267 -17.57 9.48 10.51
C THR A 267 -16.16 9.09 10.93
N TYR A 268 -15.36 10.09 11.34
CA TYR A 268 -14.05 9.83 11.92
C TYR A 268 -14.11 8.93 13.15
N ALA A 269 -15.10 9.14 14.03
CA ALA A 269 -15.24 8.34 15.25
C ALA A 269 -15.51 6.86 14.93
N GLU A 270 -16.39 6.59 13.96
CA GLU A 270 -16.64 5.23 13.48
C GLU A 270 -15.42 4.60 12.82
N ALA A 271 -14.73 5.36 11.95
CA ALA A 271 -13.51 4.90 11.30
C ALA A 271 -12.42 4.59 12.33
N LEU A 272 -12.32 5.42 13.36
CA LEU A 272 -11.36 5.26 14.41
C LEU A 272 -11.62 4.04 15.28
N GLU A 273 -12.88 3.87 15.68
CA GLU A 273 -13.33 2.71 16.44
C GLU A 273 -13.05 1.43 15.66
N HIS A 274 -13.41 1.41 14.38
CA HIS A 274 -13.21 0.26 13.51
C HIS A 274 -11.73 -0.10 13.35
N LEU A 275 -10.88 0.87 12.99
CA LEU A 275 -9.46 0.63 12.79
C LEU A 275 -8.71 0.31 14.10
N SER A 276 -9.20 0.80 15.25
CA SER A 276 -8.59 0.53 16.57
C SER A 276 -8.90 -0.89 17.05
N ASN A 277 -10.13 -1.36 16.80
CA ASN A 277 -10.68 -2.53 17.47
C ASN A 277 -10.83 -3.76 16.57
N THR A 278 -10.59 -3.64 15.26
CA THR A 278 -10.55 -4.80 14.35
C THR A 278 -9.21 -5.52 14.37
N GLU A 279 -9.25 -6.85 14.46
CA GLU A 279 -8.08 -7.72 14.50
C GLU A 279 -7.36 -7.77 13.16
N MET A 280 -6.02 -7.73 13.20
CA MET A 280 -5.20 -7.68 12.01
C MET A 280 -4.13 -8.76 12.02
N LEU A 281 -3.78 -9.22 10.82
CA LEU A 281 -2.72 -10.19 10.59
C LEU A 281 -1.32 -9.60 10.76
N SER A 282 -1.17 -8.31 10.48
CA SER A 282 0.10 -7.61 10.57
C SER A 282 0.00 -6.36 11.45
N PRO A 283 1.11 -5.92 12.07
CA PRO A 283 1.16 -4.66 12.77
C PRO A 283 1.17 -3.52 11.75
N VAL A 284 0.45 -2.45 12.07
CA VAL A 284 0.33 -1.27 11.19
C VAL A 284 0.26 0.00 12.01
N TYR A 285 0.67 1.10 11.39
CA TYR A 285 0.27 2.45 11.77
C TYR A 285 -0.81 2.96 10.81
N TYR A 286 -2.04 3.08 11.30
CA TYR A 286 -3.04 3.88 10.62
C TYR A 286 -2.91 5.33 11.08
N ILE A 287 -2.75 6.22 10.11
CA ILE A 287 -2.77 7.66 10.29
C ILE A 287 -4.16 8.11 9.82
N LEU A 288 -5.02 8.46 10.77
CA LEU A 288 -6.40 8.87 10.52
C LEU A 288 -6.60 10.33 10.94
N ILE A 289 -7.32 11.10 10.13
CA ILE A 289 -7.67 12.47 10.48
C ILE A 289 -9.04 12.93 9.99
N ARG A 290 -9.67 13.72 10.85
CA ARG A 290 -10.74 14.67 10.56
C ARG A 290 -10.44 15.96 11.31
N GLN A 291 -10.96 17.09 10.84
CA GLN A 291 -10.87 18.41 11.49
C GLN A 291 -10.80 18.28 13.03
N PHE A 292 -9.67 18.70 13.60
CA PHE A 292 -9.29 18.71 15.03
C PHE A 292 -8.85 17.41 15.74
N GLN A 293 -8.74 16.24 15.08
CA GLN A 293 -8.20 15.01 15.73
C GLN A 293 -7.24 14.21 14.83
N CYS A 294 -6.01 13.96 15.31
CA CYS A 294 -5.01 13.09 14.69
C CYS A 294 -4.71 11.92 15.64
N MET A 295 -4.75 10.69 15.15
CA MET A 295 -4.35 9.53 15.96
C MET A 295 -3.52 8.49 15.20
N LYS A 296 -2.52 7.97 15.92
CA LYS A 296 -1.71 6.81 15.56
C LYS A 296 -2.29 5.57 16.26
N MET A 297 -2.63 4.55 15.48
CA MET A 297 -3.05 3.25 16.00
C MET A 297 -1.91 2.24 15.88
N ILE A 298 -1.74 1.40 16.90
CA ILE A 298 -0.73 0.33 16.96
C ILE A 298 -1.43 -0.93 17.46
N ARG A 299 -1.52 -1.98 16.64
CA ARG A 299 -2.09 -3.26 17.07
C ARG A 299 -1.16 -4.42 16.72
N MET A 300 -1.08 -5.39 17.65
CA MET A 300 -0.61 -6.76 17.42
C MET A 300 -1.54 -7.70 18.19
N GLY A 301 -1.91 -8.85 17.60
CA GLY A 301 -2.65 -9.97 18.19
C GLY A 301 -3.39 -9.69 19.51
N GLY A 302 -4.68 -9.35 19.43
CA GLY A 302 -5.54 -9.14 20.60
C GLY A 302 -5.20 -8.00 21.58
N THR A 303 -4.09 -7.26 21.42
CA THR A 303 -3.70 -6.20 22.38
C THR A 303 -3.41 -4.85 21.68
N CYS A 304 -4.14 -3.81 22.08
CA CYS A 304 -3.91 -2.43 21.66
C CYS A 304 -2.73 -1.86 22.45
N PHE A 305 -1.58 -1.64 21.80
CA PHE A 305 -0.34 -1.35 22.54
C PHE A 305 -0.11 0.13 22.82
N ARG A 306 -0.82 1.06 22.16
CA ARG A 306 -0.84 2.48 22.57
C ARG A 306 -1.86 3.29 21.76
N ARG A 307 -2.84 3.89 22.43
CA ARG A 307 -3.65 4.99 21.89
C ARG A 307 -2.92 6.30 22.19
N THR A 308 -2.30 6.92 21.20
CA THR A 308 -1.64 8.23 21.40
C THR A 308 -2.45 9.31 20.70
N MET A 309 -3.37 9.94 21.44
CA MET A 309 -3.99 11.19 21.00
C MET A 309 -2.97 12.31 21.18
N THR A 310 -2.54 12.92 20.08
CA THR A 310 -1.69 14.12 20.13
C THR A 310 -2.61 15.31 19.87
N PRO A 311 -2.83 16.23 20.83
CA PRO A 311 -3.56 17.47 20.57
C PRO A 311 -2.89 18.23 19.42
N MET A 312 -3.66 18.69 18.41
CA MET A 312 -3.16 19.46 17.26
C MET A 312 -2.76 20.89 17.66
N THR A 313 -1.76 21.03 18.52
CA THR A 313 -1.05 22.31 18.68
C THR A 313 0.16 22.41 17.75
N ARG A 314 0.57 21.31 17.07
CA ARG A 314 1.66 21.24 16.07
C ARG A 314 1.47 20.09 15.05
N SER A 315 2.08 20.21 13.87
CA SER A 315 2.12 19.18 12.81
C SER A 315 2.62 17.81 13.33
N CYS A 316 2.03 16.72 12.84
CA CYS A 316 2.38 15.34 13.20
C CYS A 316 3.07 14.63 12.03
N PHE A 317 4.25 14.05 12.28
CA PHE A 317 5.10 13.40 11.28
C PHE A 317 5.38 11.94 11.68
N TRP A 318 5.21 11.00 10.73
CA TRP A 318 5.37 9.57 11.01
C TRP A 318 6.13 8.85 9.88
N MET A 319 7.23 8.18 10.26
CA MET A 319 8.05 7.33 9.39
C MET A 319 8.07 5.89 9.89
N THR A 320 8.21 4.95 8.96
CA THR A 320 8.26 3.48 9.20
C THR A 320 9.50 3.03 9.98
N ALA A 321 10.58 3.83 9.94
CA ALA A 321 11.84 3.54 10.63
C ALA A 321 12.02 4.43 11.88
N GLY A 322 11.48 4.01 13.03
CA GLY A 322 11.83 4.65 14.32
C GLY A 322 10.89 4.31 15.48
N ARG A 323 11.43 3.68 16.54
CA ARG A 323 10.72 3.41 17.82
C ARG A 323 10.45 4.67 18.64
N GLN A 324 11.00 5.82 18.27
CA GLN A 324 10.74 7.10 18.90
C GLN A 324 10.17 8.03 17.84
N GLY A 325 9.18 8.85 18.20
CA GLY A 325 8.80 10.00 17.37
C GLY A 325 10.01 10.91 17.26
N ILE A 326 10.79 10.73 16.20
CA ILE A 326 11.90 11.60 15.88
C ILE A 326 11.24 12.92 15.45
N ARG A 327 11.48 14.00 16.20
CA ARG A 327 11.41 15.35 15.62
C ARG A 327 12.53 15.43 14.59
N ALA A 328 12.27 14.94 13.39
CA ALA A 328 13.22 14.96 12.30
C ALA A 328 12.99 16.23 11.48
N CYS A 329 13.66 17.32 11.85
CA CYS A 329 14.41 18.02 10.81
C CYS A 329 15.57 17.08 10.45
N GLY A 330 15.47 16.40 9.31
CA GLY A 330 16.57 15.64 8.73
C GLY A 330 16.53 14.11 8.86
N ASN A 331 16.79 13.50 7.72
CA ASN A 331 17.36 12.18 7.45
C ASN A 331 16.43 10.97 7.30
N TRP A 332 16.35 10.53 6.03
CA TRP A 332 15.87 9.26 5.47
C TRP A 332 14.55 9.31 4.69
N ALA A 333 14.60 9.88 3.49
CA ALA A 333 13.83 9.43 2.32
C ALA A 333 14.34 10.20 1.09
N ARG A 334 14.78 9.52 0.01
CA ARG A 334 14.58 10.01 -1.37
C ARG A 334 15.08 9.07 -2.49
N LYS A 335 14.10 8.44 -3.15
CA LYS A 335 13.78 8.57 -4.59
C LYS A 335 12.25 8.42 -4.67
N MET A 336 11.50 9.51 -4.51
CA MET A 336 10.04 9.45 -4.31
C MET A 336 9.33 10.65 -4.95
N LEU A 337 8.62 10.38 -6.03
CA LEU A 337 7.39 11.08 -6.46
C LEU A 337 6.42 9.92 -6.74
N ASP A 338 5.23 9.84 -6.15
CA ASP A 338 4.15 10.83 -6.24
C ASP A 338 3.60 11.30 -4.88
N LEU A 339 3.37 12.61 -4.77
CA LEU A 339 2.67 13.22 -3.63
C LEU A 339 1.20 13.41 -4.00
N LEU A 340 0.29 12.70 -3.31
CA LEU A 340 -1.11 13.07 -3.29
C LEU A 340 -1.41 13.88 -2.04
N VAL A 341 -1.75 15.15 -2.26
CA VAL A 341 -2.24 16.05 -1.21
C VAL A 341 -3.75 16.00 -1.24
N PHE A 342 -4.33 15.50 -0.15
CA PHE A 342 -5.77 15.42 0.02
C PHE A 342 -6.24 16.58 0.90
N SER A 343 -7.07 17.48 0.36
CA SER A 343 -7.77 18.53 1.13
C SER A 343 -9.17 18.07 1.52
N THR A 344 -9.52 18.17 2.81
CA THR A 344 -10.84 17.76 3.31
C THR A 344 -12.01 18.59 2.76
N SER A 345 -11.74 19.74 2.14
CA SER A 345 -12.75 20.67 1.62
C SER A 345 -13.10 20.49 0.14
N SER A 346 -12.30 19.77 -0.66
CA SER A 346 -12.51 19.66 -2.11
C SER A 346 -12.05 18.33 -2.68
N LEU A 347 -12.92 17.66 -3.45
CA LEU A 347 -12.50 16.59 -4.37
C LEU A 347 -11.80 17.25 -5.57
N PRO A 348 -10.78 16.60 -6.18
CA PRO A 348 -10.39 16.92 -7.55
C PRO A 348 -11.63 16.87 -8.45
N LYS A 349 -11.86 17.88 -9.28
CA LYS A 349 -13.05 17.93 -10.15
C LYS A 349 -13.01 16.72 -11.11
N PRO A 350 -14.05 15.87 -11.15
CA PRO A 350 -14.18 14.89 -12.23
C PRO A 350 -14.45 15.63 -13.54
N ILE A 351 -13.79 15.21 -14.61
CA ILE A 351 -14.06 15.69 -15.97
C ILE A 351 -15.37 15.05 -16.41
N SER A 352 -16.37 15.89 -16.74
CA SER A 352 -17.50 15.49 -17.56
C SER A 352 -16.99 15.16 -18.95
N THR A 353 -17.13 13.92 -19.39
CA THR A 353 -16.96 13.55 -20.80
C THR A 353 -18.03 14.26 -21.61
N ASN A 354 -17.62 15.23 -22.44
CA ASN A 354 -18.36 15.63 -23.64
C ASN A 354 -17.76 14.91 -24.84
#